data_AF-A0A955RXK9-F1
#
_entry.id   AF-A0A955RXK9-F1
#
_cell.length_a   1.000
_cell.length_b   1.000
_cell.length_c   1.000
_cell.angle_alpha   90.00
_cell.angle_beta   90.00
_cell.angle_gamma   90.00
#
_symmetry.space_group_name_H-M   'P 1'
#
loop_
_entity.id
_entity.type
_entity.pdbx_description
1 polymer ?
#
loop_
_entity_poly.entity_id
_entity_poly.type
_entity_poly.pdbx_seq_one_letter_code
_entity_poly.pdbx_strand_id
1 'polypeptide(L)'
;MRLQHTVLVILLILGALTNGFAQDMSDEEISKALLTSGMEDEAKGNIESAVLDFSRALLIDSQNSEAHQKLISLIDHADLSADIKVNIRLYEDLVYYLKNLESKVEFSERTVSNLTGELIDLGYEASALEEELLKIKEDVLVRSAYHPEALEKQLDNEKDPLKVINTIMSFHKGELLDRMEYLKNQQFRLASLKRLTLQEDRMAKLQNTIVLQPEHKVYSQQVPSSYATKRINQPPREYATFRSQSYHYFQRFEEQQQLIESQRLDISAFRNELEYLKVQLEELHIYLDKKDHEIARLTGQVIDQSLGLVEKEQQLENLHFKMGEKGNEAEDYRSRFELGQALLGKKEHIIEEKVEEINFLKNRLKTVMEENSSQKVVNLDLEQYHKIIQQKQQALTDTEGILNIYKAELKESVFTLKQRNADVKTLEKQLEIVQTDLYRKNKELESAREKIVSLEKELYETIENLKNKKTDQNDDSFDSELERLRLKLQDIKSFIDDQVSVLPENKSLNGFKLLKNVYN
;
A
#
# COMPACT_ATOMS: atom_id res chain seq x y z
N MET A 1 20.28 25.88 32.27
CA MET A 1 21.34 25.73 33.30
C MET A 1 21.79 24.28 33.51
N ARG A 2 20.99 23.31 33.98
CA ARG A 2 21.52 21.94 34.23
C ARG A 2 22.18 21.27 33.01
N LEU A 3 21.54 21.32 31.83
CA LEU A 3 22.15 20.82 30.59
C LEU A 3 23.53 21.44 30.26
N GLN A 4 23.76 22.71 30.64
CA GLN A 4 25.05 23.38 30.43
C GLN A 4 26.14 22.86 31.37
N HIS A 5 25.80 22.29 32.53
CA HIS A 5 26.79 21.57 33.35
C HIS A 5 27.11 20.20 32.75
N THR A 6 26.12 19.47 32.23
CA THR A 6 26.38 18.19 31.54
C THR A 6 27.29 18.38 30.33
N VAL A 7 27.04 19.41 29.52
CA VAL A 7 27.92 19.81 28.40
C VAL A 7 29.33 20.20 28.89
N LEU A 8 29.44 20.88 30.03
CA LEU A 8 30.75 21.29 30.58
C LEU A 8 31.57 20.09 31.12
N VAL A 9 30.92 19.05 31.65
CA VAL A 9 31.56 17.78 32.00
C VAL A 9 32.01 17.02 30.75
N ILE A 10 31.17 16.95 29.70
CA ILE A 10 31.51 16.36 28.41
C ILE A 10 32.74 17.06 27.79
N LEU A 11 32.77 18.41 27.82
CA LEU A 11 33.91 19.22 27.36
C LEU A 11 35.20 18.97 28.16
N LEU A 12 35.12 18.75 29.47
CA LEU A 12 36.28 18.40 30.29
C LEU A 12 36.85 17.02 29.94
N ILE A 13 35.99 16.03 29.69
CA ILE A 13 36.40 14.68 29.27
C ILE A 13 37.04 14.71 27.86
N LEU A 14 36.45 15.48 26.93
CA LEU A 14 37.00 15.66 25.58
C LEU A 14 38.29 16.48 25.53
N GLY A 15 38.44 17.48 26.40
CA GLY A 15 39.68 18.24 26.57
C GLY A 15 40.86 17.39 27.09
N ALA A 16 40.58 16.31 27.83
CA ALA A 16 41.58 15.33 28.25
C ALA A 16 41.96 14.33 27.15
N LEU A 17 41.08 14.11 26.16
CA LEU A 17 41.30 13.18 25.03
C LEU A 17 41.95 13.86 23.82
N THR A 18 41.79 15.18 23.65
CA THR A 18 42.30 15.95 22.51
C THR A 18 43.55 16.75 22.88
N ASN A 19 44.72 16.10 22.84
CA ASN A 19 46.01 16.73 23.15
C ASN A 19 46.32 17.95 22.25
N GLY A 20 45.99 19.15 22.74
CA GLY A 20 46.65 20.41 22.40
C GLY A 20 46.27 21.14 21.10
N PHE A 21 45.38 20.61 20.26
CA PHE A 21 45.09 21.18 18.93
C PHE A 21 43.73 21.88 18.77
N ALA A 22 42.81 21.79 19.73
CA ALA A 22 41.40 22.18 19.56
C ALA A 22 41.01 23.53 20.20
N GLN A 23 41.94 24.33 20.73
CA GLN A 23 41.61 25.48 21.60
C GLN A 23 40.86 26.64 20.92
N ASP A 24 40.88 26.73 19.59
CA ASP A 24 40.22 27.80 18.82
C ASP A 24 39.02 27.31 17.96
N MET A 25 38.68 26.01 18.00
CA MET A 25 37.57 25.45 17.19
C MET A 25 36.26 25.48 17.99
N SER A 26 35.16 25.79 17.31
CA SER A 26 33.81 25.66 17.88
C SER A 26 33.34 24.20 17.93
N ASP A 27 32.42 23.89 18.85
CA ASP A 27 31.81 22.55 18.97
C ASP A 27 31.22 22.06 17.63
N GLU A 28 30.61 22.96 16.85
CA GLU A 28 30.07 22.64 15.52
C GLU A 28 31.16 22.24 14.52
N GLU A 29 32.32 22.93 14.54
CA GLU A 29 33.48 22.59 13.70
C GLU A 29 34.14 21.27 14.14
N ILE A 30 34.22 21.01 15.44
CA ILE A 30 34.74 19.76 15.99
C ILE A 30 33.82 18.59 15.60
N SER A 31 32.49 18.74 15.75
CA SER A 31 31.51 17.72 15.34
C SER A 31 31.58 17.44 13.83
N LYS A 32 31.72 18.48 12.98
CA LYS A 32 31.90 18.32 11.53
C LYS A 32 33.22 17.66 11.14
N ALA A 33 34.31 17.96 11.86
CA ALA A 33 35.61 17.31 11.62
C ALA A 33 35.55 15.81 11.96
N LEU A 34 34.93 15.45 13.09
CA LEU A 34 34.69 14.05 13.48
C LEU A 34 33.77 13.33 12.49
N LEU A 35 32.68 13.98 12.06
CA LEU A 35 31.77 13.44 11.04
C LEU A 35 32.51 13.16 9.71
N THR A 36 33.38 14.08 9.28
CA THR A 36 34.21 13.90 8.06
C THR A 36 35.19 12.74 8.23
N SER A 37 35.88 12.64 9.37
CA SER A 37 36.79 11.54 9.72
C SER A 37 36.07 10.19 9.67
N GLY A 38 34.89 10.09 10.28
CA GLY A 38 34.08 8.87 10.27
C GLY A 38 33.64 8.44 8.87
N MET A 39 33.29 9.39 7.98
CA MET A 39 32.98 9.08 6.58
C MET A 39 34.21 8.60 5.79
N GLU A 40 35.39 9.14 6.07
CA GLU A 40 36.61 8.63 5.44
C GLU A 40 36.93 7.20 5.90
N ASP A 41 36.75 6.89 7.17
CA ASP A 41 36.98 5.54 7.71
C ASP A 41 35.92 4.53 7.23
N GLU A 42 34.65 4.94 7.12
CA GLU A 42 33.61 4.17 6.44
C GLU A 42 34.03 3.82 5.01
N ALA A 43 34.51 4.81 4.23
CA ALA A 43 34.98 4.61 2.86
C ALA A 43 36.25 3.75 2.74
N LYS A 44 37.07 3.67 3.80
CA LYS A 44 38.25 2.78 3.89
C LYS A 44 37.89 1.35 4.35
N GLY A 45 36.65 1.12 4.80
CA GLY A 45 36.22 -0.15 5.42
C GLY A 45 36.57 -0.27 6.91
N ASN A 46 37.02 0.81 7.56
CA ASN A 46 37.36 0.87 8.99
C ASN A 46 36.10 1.09 9.85
N ILE A 47 35.12 0.20 9.74
CA ILE A 47 33.74 0.45 10.23
C ILE A 47 33.67 0.74 11.75
N GLU A 48 34.48 0.07 12.58
CA GLU A 48 34.51 0.37 14.03
C GLU A 48 35.07 1.77 14.33
N SER A 49 36.01 2.28 13.52
CA SER A 49 36.53 3.65 13.65
C SER A 49 35.51 4.69 13.17
N ALA A 50 34.76 4.37 12.11
CA ALA A 50 33.63 5.18 11.65
C ALA A 50 32.55 5.32 12.74
N VAL A 51 32.14 4.21 13.39
CA VAL A 51 31.21 4.25 14.53
C VAL A 51 31.76 5.11 15.67
N LEU A 52 33.05 4.98 15.99
CA LEU A 52 33.69 5.74 17.07
C LEU A 52 33.61 7.24 16.83
N ASP A 53 33.92 7.69 15.61
CA ASP A 53 33.93 9.11 15.25
C ASP A 53 32.54 9.69 15.05
N PHE A 54 31.58 8.94 14.47
CA PHE A 54 30.17 9.37 14.44
C PHE A 54 29.58 9.49 15.85
N SER A 55 29.93 8.57 16.77
CA SER A 55 29.52 8.65 18.18
C SER A 55 30.15 9.87 18.86
N ARG A 56 31.44 10.16 18.63
CA ARG A 56 32.06 11.39 19.17
C ARG A 56 31.42 12.67 18.62
N ALA A 57 31.07 12.70 17.32
CA ALA A 57 30.36 13.83 16.73
C ALA A 57 29.01 14.09 17.42
N LEU A 58 28.30 13.02 17.82
CA LEU A 58 27.04 13.06 18.57
C LEU A 58 27.17 13.37 20.06
N LEU A 59 28.34 13.13 20.68
CA LEU A 59 28.63 13.63 22.03
C LEU A 59 28.82 15.14 22.06
N ILE A 60 29.44 15.70 21.02
CA ILE A 60 29.66 17.14 20.85
C ILE A 60 28.34 17.83 20.47
N ASP A 61 27.68 17.33 19.42
CA ASP A 61 26.39 17.83 18.96
C ASP A 61 25.38 16.68 18.85
N SER A 62 24.58 16.54 19.91
CA SER A 62 23.49 15.55 19.98
C SER A 62 22.35 15.80 18.99
N GLN A 63 22.33 16.94 18.31
CA GLN A 63 21.36 17.29 17.26
C GLN A 63 21.93 17.11 15.84
N ASN A 64 23.17 16.64 15.69
CA ASN A 64 23.79 16.37 14.39
C ASN A 64 23.08 15.21 13.67
N SER A 65 22.08 15.56 12.86
CA SER A 65 21.23 14.60 12.15
C SER A 65 21.99 13.75 11.13
N GLU A 66 23.10 14.26 10.58
CA GLU A 66 23.92 13.53 9.61
C GLU A 66 24.76 12.45 10.31
N ALA A 67 25.39 12.79 11.44
CA ALA A 67 26.08 11.81 12.29
C ALA A 67 25.13 10.72 12.80
N HIS A 68 23.89 11.09 13.19
CA HIS A 68 22.85 10.15 13.59
C HIS A 68 22.45 9.18 12.45
N GLN A 69 22.16 9.70 11.26
CA GLN A 69 21.82 8.87 10.08
C GLN A 69 22.97 7.95 9.68
N LYS A 70 24.20 8.47 9.69
CA LYS A 70 25.40 7.69 9.38
C LYS A 70 25.62 6.56 10.38
N LEU A 71 25.53 6.83 11.68
CA LEU A 71 25.65 5.81 12.72
C LEU A 71 24.61 4.68 12.57
N ILE A 72 23.34 4.99 12.32
CA ILE A 72 22.27 4.00 12.10
C ILE A 72 22.54 3.18 10.83
N SER A 73 23.02 3.80 9.75
CA SER A 73 23.30 3.08 8.49
C SER A 73 24.35 1.96 8.61
N LEU A 74 25.18 1.98 9.67
CA LEU A 74 26.20 0.95 9.93
C LEU A 74 25.68 -0.30 10.66
N ILE A 75 24.43 -0.31 11.18
CA ILE A 75 23.86 -1.44 11.95
C ILE A 75 23.97 -2.78 11.19
N ASP A 76 23.70 -2.76 9.88
CA ASP A 76 23.64 -3.96 9.05
C ASP A 76 25.00 -4.38 8.47
N HIS A 77 26.08 -3.60 8.71
CA HIS A 77 27.40 -3.94 8.18
C HIS A 77 27.92 -5.27 8.73
N ALA A 78 28.47 -6.13 7.87
CA ALA A 78 28.85 -7.50 8.24
C ALA A 78 29.94 -7.55 9.32
N ASP A 79 30.95 -6.69 9.19
CA ASP A 79 32.14 -6.67 10.07
C ASP A 79 31.91 -6.05 11.45
N LEU A 80 30.74 -5.45 11.71
CA LEU A 80 30.47 -4.77 12.97
C LEU A 80 30.12 -5.79 14.08
N SER A 81 30.78 -5.67 15.24
CA SER A 81 30.56 -6.60 16.36
C SER A 81 29.13 -6.53 16.94
N ALA A 82 28.67 -7.64 17.52
CA ALA A 82 27.31 -7.76 18.06
C ALA A 82 27.03 -6.78 19.21
N ASP A 83 28.03 -6.46 20.05
CA ASP A 83 27.88 -5.49 21.14
C ASP A 83 27.66 -4.08 20.58
N ILE A 84 28.43 -3.67 19.57
CA ILE A 84 28.24 -2.36 18.93
C ILE A 84 26.86 -2.30 18.25
N LYS A 85 26.44 -3.36 17.53
CA LYS A 85 25.09 -3.42 16.93
C LYS A 85 23.95 -3.25 17.94
N VAL A 86 24.08 -3.86 19.13
CA VAL A 86 23.11 -3.67 20.22
C VAL A 86 23.12 -2.23 20.73
N ASN A 87 24.30 -1.63 20.88
CA ASN A 87 24.42 -0.25 21.36
C ASN A 87 23.92 0.80 20.35
N ILE A 88 24.08 0.58 19.04
CA ILE A 88 23.49 1.49 18.02
C ILE A 88 21.96 1.38 18.01
N ARG A 89 21.41 0.17 18.13
CA ARG A 89 19.94 -0.03 18.22
C ARG A 89 19.36 0.59 19.48
N LEU A 90 20.04 0.45 20.63
CA LEU A 90 19.65 1.12 21.87
C LEU A 90 19.66 2.65 21.71
N TYR A 91 20.66 3.20 21.02
CA TYR A 91 20.74 4.62 20.71
C TYR A 91 19.56 5.09 19.84
N GLU A 92 19.25 4.36 18.76
CA GLU A 92 18.11 4.63 17.87
C GLU A 92 16.77 4.62 18.62
N ASP A 93 16.52 3.56 19.41
CA ASP A 93 15.34 3.42 20.27
C ASP A 93 15.22 4.59 21.25
N LEU A 94 16.34 5.00 21.88
CA LEU A 94 16.37 6.12 22.81
C LEU A 94 16.07 7.45 22.12
N VAL A 95 16.68 7.77 20.98
CA VAL A 95 16.41 9.00 20.23
C VAL A 95 14.92 9.11 19.85
N TYR A 96 14.35 8.04 19.31
CA TYR A 96 12.93 8.02 18.95
C TYR A 96 12.02 8.18 20.18
N TYR A 97 12.34 7.48 21.28
CA TYR A 97 11.57 7.56 22.53
C TYR A 97 11.63 8.96 23.15
N LEU A 98 12.81 9.57 23.20
CA LEU A 98 13.05 10.90 23.74
C LEU A 98 12.23 11.96 23.00
N LYS A 99 12.30 12.00 21.66
CA LYS A 99 11.54 12.95 20.83
C LYS A 99 10.01 12.87 21.05
N ASN A 100 9.49 11.65 21.21
CA ASN A 100 8.08 11.41 21.55
C ASN A 100 7.73 11.89 22.97
N LEU A 101 8.65 11.70 23.92
CA LEU A 101 8.46 12.11 25.30
C LEU A 101 8.55 13.63 25.48
N GLU A 102 9.48 14.31 24.80
CA GLU A 102 9.59 15.77 24.74
C GLU A 102 8.30 16.39 24.19
N SER A 103 7.76 15.84 23.10
CA SER A 103 6.48 16.26 22.52
C SER A 103 5.30 16.14 23.52
N LYS A 104 5.31 15.10 24.37
CA LYS A 104 4.30 14.90 25.43
C LYS A 104 4.50 15.86 26.60
N VAL A 105 5.75 16.18 26.96
CA VAL A 105 6.10 17.17 27.98
C VAL A 105 5.63 18.55 27.52
N GLU A 106 5.95 18.99 26.30
CA GLU A 106 5.48 20.28 25.75
C GLU A 106 3.95 20.39 25.75
N PHE A 107 3.24 19.36 25.26
CA PHE A 107 1.78 19.33 25.30
C PHE A 107 1.24 19.46 26.72
N SER A 108 1.91 18.81 27.67
CA SER A 108 1.51 18.82 29.07
C SER A 108 1.74 20.18 29.73
N GLU A 109 2.83 20.87 29.38
CA GLU A 109 3.15 22.23 29.83
C GLU A 109 2.17 23.26 29.31
N ARG A 110 1.82 23.19 28.01
CA ARG A 110 0.76 24.04 27.44
C ARG A 110 -0.58 23.81 28.16
N THR A 111 -0.89 22.57 28.51
CA THR A 111 -2.11 22.21 29.24
C THR A 111 -2.11 22.75 30.68
N VAL A 112 -0.99 22.63 31.41
CA VAL A 112 -0.82 23.25 32.75
C VAL A 112 -0.97 24.77 32.65
N SER A 113 -0.26 25.42 31.73
CA SER A 113 -0.31 26.87 31.53
C SER A 113 -1.72 27.37 31.23
N ASN A 114 -2.48 26.66 30.38
CA ASN A 114 -3.87 27.00 30.08
C ASN A 114 -4.78 26.85 31.30
N LEU A 115 -4.69 25.73 32.03
CA LEU A 115 -5.48 25.50 33.25
C LEU A 115 -5.17 26.53 34.35
N THR A 116 -3.91 26.93 34.52
CA THR A 116 -3.50 27.99 35.44
C THR A 116 -4.10 29.33 35.03
N GLY A 117 -4.06 29.67 33.73
CA GLY A 117 -4.71 30.88 33.20
C GLY A 117 -6.21 30.91 33.48
N GLU A 118 -6.92 29.81 33.17
CA GLU A 118 -8.36 29.68 33.44
C GLU A 118 -8.72 29.79 34.94
N LEU A 119 -7.83 29.35 35.84
CA LEU A 119 -8.03 29.50 37.29
C LEU A 119 -7.79 30.94 37.76
N ILE A 120 -6.79 31.63 37.20
CA ILE A 120 -6.57 33.06 37.46
C ILE A 120 -7.77 33.88 36.98
N ASP A 121 -8.32 33.58 35.80
CA ASP A 121 -9.55 34.20 35.28
C ASP A 121 -10.78 33.93 36.16
N LEU A 122 -10.80 32.80 36.88
CA LEU A 122 -11.80 32.47 37.90
C LEU A 122 -11.54 33.12 39.27
N GLY A 123 -10.46 33.90 39.42
CA GLY A 123 -10.14 34.67 40.61
C GLY A 123 -9.15 34.02 41.59
N TYR A 124 -8.44 32.95 41.21
CA TYR A 124 -7.37 32.40 42.04
C TYR A 124 -6.11 33.29 42.02
N GLU A 125 -5.44 33.38 43.16
CA GLU A 125 -4.17 34.11 43.27
C GLU A 125 -3.05 33.33 42.56
N ALA A 126 -2.36 33.97 41.61
CA ALA A 126 -1.33 33.33 40.79
C ALA A 126 -0.15 32.79 41.62
N SER A 127 0.23 33.49 42.68
CA SER A 127 1.28 33.12 43.64
C SER A 127 0.97 31.79 44.36
N ALA A 128 -0.27 31.64 44.85
CA ALA A 128 -0.73 30.44 45.55
C ALA A 128 -0.80 29.22 44.62
N LEU A 129 -1.17 29.43 43.35
CA LEU A 129 -1.09 28.38 42.33
C LEU A 129 0.38 28.03 42.03
N GLU A 130 1.27 29.00 41.89
CA GLU A 130 2.70 28.74 41.63
C GLU A 130 3.36 27.97 42.78
N GLU A 131 3.09 28.31 44.04
CA GLU A 131 3.57 27.59 45.22
C GLU A 131 3.09 26.12 45.25
N GLU A 132 1.80 25.88 44.98
CA GLU A 132 1.24 24.52 44.94
C GLU A 132 1.82 23.69 43.79
N LEU A 133 2.00 24.30 42.61
CA LEU A 133 2.62 23.65 41.45
C LEU A 133 4.10 23.34 41.70
N LEU A 134 4.83 24.25 42.37
CA LEU A 134 6.23 24.04 42.78
C LEU A 134 6.35 22.87 43.76
N LYS A 135 5.48 22.80 44.76
CA LYS A 135 5.46 21.70 45.73
C LYS A 135 5.26 20.33 45.07
N ILE A 136 4.32 20.21 44.12
CA ILE A 136 4.10 18.97 43.35
C ILE A 136 5.36 18.55 42.58
N LYS A 137 6.09 19.52 42.03
CA LYS A 137 7.35 19.28 41.32
C LYS A 137 8.46 18.82 42.27
N GLU A 138 8.60 19.45 43.44
CA GLU A 138 9.55 19.03 44.47
C GLU A 138 9.25 17.63 45.00
N ASP A 139 7.99 17.32 45.31
CA ASP A 139 7.54 16.00 45.78
C ASP A 139 7.86 14.87 44.78
N VAL A 140 7.88 15.13 43.47
CA VAL A 140 8.31 14.16 42.44
C VAL A 140 9.84 14.11 42.36
N LEU A 141 10.53 15.26 42.30
CA LEU A 141 11.99 15.30 42.17
C LEU A 141 12.73 14.70 43.38
N VAL A 142 12.16 14.77 44.59
CA VAL A 142 12.70 14.10 45.79
C VAL A 142 12.58 12.57 45.72
N ARG A 143 11.61 12.05 44.94
CA ARG A 143 11.39 10.60 44.73
C ARG A 143 12.10 10.06 43.49
N SER A 144 12.62 10.93 42.62
CA SER A 144 13.40 10.52 41.45
C SER A 144 14.66 9.78 41.85
N ALA A 145 14.92 8.65 41.19
CA ALA A 145 16.18 7.90 41.32
C ALA A 145 17.34 8.53 40.51
N TYR A 146 17.08 9.57 39.71
CA TYR A 146 18.04 10.16 38.78
C TYR A 146 18.76 11.34 39.42
N HIS A 147 19.84 11.06 40.15
CA HIS A 147 20.75 12.08 40.67
C HIS A 147 21.91 12.32 39.69
N PRO A 148 22.25 13.59 39.33
CA PRO A 148 23.37 13.90 38.43
C PRO A 148 24.72 13.31 38.87
N GLU A 149 24.96 13.22 40.18
CA GLU A 149 26.16 12.62 40.79
C GLU A 149 26.33 11.12 40.49
N ALA A 150 25.22 10.42 40.21
CA ALA A 150 25.24 9.01 39.81
C ALA A 150 25.61 8.86 38.34
N LEU A 151 25.14 9.79 37.49
CA LEU A 151 25.53 9.86 36.08
C LEU A 151 27.03 10.14 35.94
N GLU A 152 27.56 11.15 36.62
CA GLU A 152 28.98 11.54 36.56
C GLU A 152 29.91 10.33 36.84
N LYS A 153 29.64 9.60 37.94
CA LYS A 153 30.38 8.36 38.29
C LYS A 153 30.25 7.23 37.27
N GLN A 154 29.15 7.16 36.52
CA GLN A 154 29.00 6.19 35.44
C GLN A 154 29.82 6.61 34.21
N LEU A 155 29.82 7.90 33.85
CA LEU A 155 30.56 8.44 32.72
C LEU A 155 32.08 8.37 32.93
N ASP A 156 32.58 8.64 34.14
CA ASP A 156 34.02 8.55 34.49
C ASP A 156 34.65 7.17 34.19
N ASN A 157 33.85 6.11 34.20
CA ASN A 157 34.32 4.74 34.02
C ASN A 157 34.13 4.21 32.59
N GLU A 158 33.32 4.87 31.76
CA GLU A 158 33.02 4.43 30.39
C GLU A 158 33.92 5.13 29.37
N LYS A 159 34.53 4.35 28.50
CA LYS A 159 35.48 4.84 27.47
C LYS A 159 34.92 4.74 26.06
N ASP A 160 33.88 3.94 25.85
CA ASP A 160 33.20 3.80 24.57
C ASP A 160 32.23 4.99 24.38
N PRO A 161 32.49 5.91 23.43
CA PRO A 161 31.63 7.07 23.18
C PRO A 161 30.17 6.72 22.95
N LEU A 162 29.87 5.57 22.32
CA LEU A 162 28.50 5.15 22.07
C LEU A 162 27.76 4.77 23.37
N LYS A 163 28.47 4.12 24.31
CA LYS A 163 27.94 3.79 25.64
C LYS A 163 27.81 5.02 26.54
N VAL A 164 28.73 5.99 26.40
CA VAL A 164 28.60 7.32 27.02
C VAL A 164 27.29 8.00 26.54
N ILE A 165 27.01 8.03 25.23
CA ILE A 165 25.74 8.59 24.70
C ILE A 165 24.53 7.81 25.22
N ASN A 166 24.54 6.49 25.15
CA ASN A 166 23.41 5.67 25.61
C ASN A 166 23.10 5.90 27.10
N THR A 167 24.14 6.09 27.92
CA THR A 167 24.02 6.48 29.33
C THR A 167 23.38 7.87 29.48
N ILE A 168 23.89 8.87 28.77
CA ILE A 168 23.36 10.25 28.78
C ILE A 168 21.89 10.28 28.33
N MET A 169 21.54 9.58 27.24
CA MET A 169 20.18 9.52 26.72
C MET A 169 19.22 8.76 27.65
N SER A 170 19.70 7.69 28.30
CA SER A 170 18.93 7.00 29.33
C SER A 170 18.67 7.87 30.57
N PHE A 171 19.60 8.75 30.92
CA PHE A 171 19.43 9.74 31.99
C PHE A 171 18.44 10.85 31.59
N HIS A 172 18.57 11.44 30.39
CA HIS A 172 17.62 12.43 29.86
C HIS A 172 16.20 11.87 29.77
N LYS A 173 16.06 10.58 29.41
CA LYS A 173 14.79 9.84 29.46
C LYS A 173 14.21 9.81 30.87
N GLY A 174 15.05 9.59 31.90
CA GLY A 174 14.67 9.69 33.31
C GLY A 174 14.14 11.08 33.66
N GLU A 175 14.92 12.13 33.41
CA GLU A 175 14.53 13.52 33.69
C GLU A 175 13.20 13.92 33.01
N LEU A 176 12.99 13.49 31.76
CA LEU A 176 11.75 13.74 31.03
C LEU A 176 10.55 12.92 31.54
N LEU A 177 10.77 11.71 32.05
CA LEU A 177 9.72 10.90 32.67
C LEU A 177 9.26 11.54 34.00
N ASP A 178 10.20 11.95 34.84
CA ASP A 178 9.92 12.70 36.07
C ASP A 178 9.18 14.02 35.77
N ARG A 179 9.61 14.72 34.70
CA ARG A 179 8.94 15.93 34.21
C ARG A 179 7.51 15.66 33.77
N MET A 180 7.27 14.60 33.01
CA MET A 180 5.93 14.19 32.63
C MET A 180 5.08 13.77 33.85
N GLU A 181 5.66 13.14 34.88
CA GLU A 181 4.94 12.78 36.11
C GLU A 181 4.46 14.03 36.85
N TYR A 182 5.34 14.97 37.18
CA TYR A 182 4.90 16.16 37.93
C TYR A 182 3.91 17.01 37.12
N LEU A 183 4.08 17.12 35.79
CA LEU A 183 3.13 17.83 34.94
C LEU A 183 1.73 17.18 34.95
N LYS A 184 1.63 15.84 34.96
CA LYS A 184 0.35 15.14 35.12
C LYS A 184 -0.28 15.39 36.49
N ASN A 185 0.51 15.36 37.55
CA ASN A 185 0.04 15.61 38.91
C ASN A 185 -0.47 17.06 39.06
N GLN A 186 0.25 18.02 38.46
CA GLN A 186 -0.15 19.43 38.35
C GLN A 186 -1.47 19.59 37.57
N GLN A 187 -1.60 18.99 36.38
CA GLN A 187 -2.85 18.99 35.61
C GLN A 187 -4.03 18.44 36.40
N PHE A 188 -3.84 17.30 37.08
CA PHE A 188 -4.88 16.68 37.90
C PHE A 188 -5.32 17.60 39.05
N ARG A 189 -4.36 18.29 39.69
CA ARG A 189 -4.64 19.24 40.76
C ARG A 189 -5.41 20.47 40.25
N LEU A 190 -4.93 21.13 39.19
CA LEU A 190 -5.60 22.30 38.60
C LEU A 190 -7.00 21.96 38.09
N ALA A 191 -7.16 20.81 37.41
CA ALA A 191 -8.48 20.35 36.96
C ALA A 191 -9.44 20.05 38.13
N SER A 192 -8.91 19.57 39.26
CA SER A 192 -9.69 19.37 40.49
C SER A 192 -10.12 20.69 41.12
N LEU A 193 -9.21 21.67 41.21
CA LEU A 193 -9.55 23.04 41.66
C LEU A 193 -10.66 23.65 40.80
N LYS A 194 -10.49 23.66 39.47
CA LYS A 194 -11.46 24.23 38.53
C LYS A 194 -12.86 23.62 38.68
N ARG A 195 -12.95 22.31 38.95
CA ARG A 195 -14.23 21.62 39.23
C ARG A 195 -14.87 22.11 40.53
N LEU A 196 -14.08 22.30 41.59
CA LEU A 196 -14.57 22.82 42.87
C LEU A 196 -15.10 24.25 42.71
N THR A 197 -14.36 25.15 42.04
CA THR A 197 -14.80 26.53 41.80
C THR A 197 -16.13 26.59 41.03
N LEU A 198 -16.25 25.79 39.97
CA LEU A 198 -17.47 25.70 39.17
C LEU A 198 -18.65 25.09 39.94
N GLN A 199 -18.38 24.28 40.97
CA GLN A 199 -19.40 23.77 41.88
C GLN A 199 -19.81 24.82 42.92
N GLU A 200 -18.86 25.56 43.48
CA GLU A 200 -19.11 26.66 44.43
C GLU A 200 -19.91 27.80 43.79
N ASP A 201 -19.56 28.23 42.58
CA ASP A 201 -20.33 29.22 41.81
C ASP A 201 -21.77 28.76 41.54
N ARG A 202 -21.97 27.48 41.20
CA ARG A 202 -23.33 26.89 41.07
C ARG A 202 -24.09 26.91 42.39
N MET A 203 -23.45 26.57 43.51
CA MET A 203 -24.08 26.58 44.82
C MET A 203 -24.42 28.01 45.30
N ALA A 204 -23.55 28.99 45.04
CA ALA A 204 -23.82 30.39 45.33
C ALA A 204 -25.01 30.93 44.52
N LYS A 205 -25.09 30.59 43.23
CA LYS A 205 -26.25 30.90 42.37
C LYS A 205 -27.56 30.27 42.88
N LEU A 206 -27.52 29.03 43.37
CA LEU A 206 -28.67 28.37 43.99
C LEU A 206 -29.07 29.01 45.32
N GLN A 207 -28.13 29.34 46.20
CA GLN A 207 -28.42 30.02 47.47
C GLN A 207 -29.06 31.40 47.26
N ASN A 208 -28.53 32.20 46.33
CA ASN A 208 -29.13 33.49 45.95
C ASN A 208 -30.54 33.35 45.34
N THR A 209 -30.87 32.18 44.78
CA THR A 209 -32.23 31.87 44.29
C THR A 209 -33.17 31.48 45.43
N ILE A 210 -32.68 30.81 46.48
CA ILE A 210 -33.46 30.35 47.63
C ILE A 210 -33.82 31.48 48.60
N VAL A 211 -32.93 32.48 48.77
CA VAL A 211 -33.15 33.65 49.65
C VAL A 211 -34.30 34.57 49.20
N LEU A 212 -34.89 34.32 48.01
CA LEU A 212 -36.07 35.04 47.51
C LEU A 212 -37.42 34.37 47.86
N GLN A 213 -37.45 33.34 48.71
CA GLN A 213 -38.72 32.83 49.27
C GLN A 213 -39.07 33.49 50.62
N PRO A 214 -40.33 33.93 50.84
CA PRO A 214 -40.72 34.68 52.03
C PRO A 214 -40.80 33.80 53.29
N GLU A 215 -40.50 34.46 54.42
CA GLU A 215 -40.29 33.89 55.75
C GLU A 215 -41.40 32.95 56.25
N HIS A 216 -41.05 31.69 56.55
CA HIS A 216 -41.84 30.85 57.45
C HIS A 216 -41.39 31.03 58.91
N LYS A 217 -42.30 31.58 59.72
CA LYS A 217 -42.11 31.85 61.15
C LYS A 217 -41.77 30.58 61.94
N VAL A 218 -40.73 30.63 62.77
CA VAL A 218 -40.39 29.57 63.73
C VAL A 218 -40.66 30.04 65.16
N TYR A 219 -41.29 29.17 65.94
CA TYR A 219 -41.70 29.42 67.34
C TYR A 219 -40.51 29.35 68.31
N SER A 220 -40.49 30.26 69.28
CA SER A 220 -39.65 30.14 70.48
C SER A 220 -40.26 29.19 71.50
N GLN A 221 -39.49 28.25 72.05
CA GLN A 221 -39.85 27.51 73.27
C GLN A 221 -38.82 27.74 74.38
N GLN A 222 -39.33 28.03 75.56
CA GLN A 222 -38.57 28.30 76.80
C GLN A 222 -38.34 26.99 77.56
N VAL A 223 -37.24 26.91 78.31
CA VAL A 223 -36.98 25.81 79.26
C VAL A 223 -36.98 26.37 80.70
N PRO A 224 -37.69 25.76 81.67
CA PRO A 224 -37.83 26.34 83.02
C PRO A 224 -36.67 25.97 83.97
N SER A 225 -36.40 26.85 84.94
CA SER A 225 -35.47 26.60 86.05
C SER A 225 -36.22 26.25 87.34
N SER A 226 -35.72 25.28 88.10
CA SER A 226 -35.87 25.24 89.57
C SER A 226 -35.00 24.15 90.18
N TYR A 227 -34.31 24.43 91.30
CA TYR A 227 -34.44 23.68 92.56
C TYR A 227 -33.91 24.52 93.73
N ALA A 228 -34.50 24.34 94.91
CA ALA A 228 -34.35 25.24 96.05
C ALA A 228 -33.66 24.57 97.25
N THR A 229 -32.94 25.36 98.04
CA THR A 229 -32.32 24.95 99.31
C THR A 229 -33.27 25.13 100.50
N LYS A 230 -33.13 24.30 101.54
CA LYS A 230 -33.75 24.55 102.85
C LYS A 230 -32.88 24.04 104.01
N ARG A 231 -32.97 24.72 105.15
CA ARG A 231 -32.05 24.66 106.31
C ARG A 231 -32.73 24.12 107.57
N ILE A 232 -31.92 23.46 108.43
CA ILE A 232 -31.83 23.56 109.91
C ILE A 232 -33.11 23.29 110.75
N ASN A 233 -32.97 22.45 111.79
CA ASN A 233 -33.39 22.79 113.17
C ASN A 233 -32.78 21.88 114.26
N GLN A 234 -32.73 22.41 115.48
CA GLN A 234 -31.99 21.88 116.65
C GLN A 234 -32.95 21.53 117.83
N PRO A 235 -32.47 21.00 118.99
CA PRO A 235 -33.27 20.20 119.94
C PRO A 235 -33.77 20.98 121.18
N PRO A 236 -34.46 20.32 122.15
CA PRO A 236 -34.71 20.85 123.49
C PRO A 236 -34.08 20.07 124.67
N ARG A 237 -33.99 20.76 125.81
CA ARG A 237 -33.56 20.34 127.17
C ARG A 237 -34.70 19.57 127.91
N GLU A 238 -34.70 19.18 129.19
CA GLU A 238 -33.99 19.43 130.49
C GLU A 238 -34.11 18.09 131.32
N TYR A 239 -33.48 17.80 132.47
CA TYR A 239 -33.64 18.36 133.84
C TYR A 239 -32.62 17.74 134.84
N ALA A 240 -32.50 18.31 136.05
CA ALA A 240 -31.70 17.83 137.19
C ALA A 240 -32.61 17.42 138.38
N THR A 241 -32.19 16.87 139.55
CA THR A 241 -30.88 16.72 140.22
C THR A 241 -31.01 15.64 141.34
N PHE A 242 -29.93 14.95 141.80
CA PHE A 242 -29.77 14.60 143.25
C PHE A 242 -28.33 14.19 143.65
N ARG A 243 -28.10 14.01 144.97
CA ARG A 243 -26.82 14.28 145.66
C ARG A 243 -26.10 13.06 146.26
N SER A 244 -24.77 13.10 146.19
CA SER A 244 -23.78 12.71 147.23
C SER A 244 -23.94 11.38 147.99
N GLN A 245 -23.41 10.29 147.42
CA GLN A 245 -22.61 9.30 148.17
C GLN A 245 -21.59 8.53 147.31
N SER A 246 -21.32 9.00 146.09
CA SER A 246 -20.68 8.20 145.04
C SER A 246 -19.22 8.56 144.73
N TYR A 247 -18.56 9.51 145.41
CA TYR A 247 -17.34 10.16 144.86
C TYR A 247 -16.18 9.22 144.42
N HIS A 248 -16.00 8.05 145.03
CA HIS A 248 -15.00 7.06 144.56
C HIS A 248 -15.51 6.06 143.50
N TYR A 249 -16.81 5.80 143.42
CA TYR A 249 -17.40 5.09 142.28
C TYR A 249 -17.59 6.02 141.08
N PHE A 250 -17.93 7.28 141.32
CA PHE A 250 -18.12 8.34 140.33
C PHE A 250 -16.81 8.69 139.64
N GLN A 251 -15.67 8.75 140.34
CA GLN A 251 -14.39 9.01 139.70
C GLN A 251 -13.95 7.84 138.78
N ARG A 252 -14.17 6.59 139.21
CA ARG A 252 -13.89 5.40 138.38
C ARG A 252 -14.91 5.22 137.25
N PHE A 253 -16.15 5.66 137.47
CA PHE A 253 -17.20 5.74 136.45
C PHE A 253 -16.96 6.91 135.50
N GLU A 254 -16.38 8.03 135.93
CA GLU A 254 -15.92 9.12 135.05
C GLU A 254 -14.73 8.67 134.22
N GLU A 255 -13.74 7.97 134.79
CA GLU A 255 -12.66 7.35 134.01
C GLU A 255 -13.20 6.34 132.99
N GLN A 256 -14.17 5.50 133.38
CA GLN A 256 -14.84 4.59 132.46
C GLN A 256 -15.74 5.30 131.44
N GLN A 257 -16.43 6.40 131.80
CA GLN A 257 -17.23 7.20 130.87
C GLN A 257 -16.34 7.98 129.92
N GLN A 258 -15.22 8.54 130.36
CA GLN A 258 -14.21 9.19 129.52
C GLN A 258 -13.56 8.18 128.57
N LEU A 259 -13.31 6.94 129.02
CA LEU A 259 -12.86 5.85 128.15
C LEU A 259 -13.95 5.39 127.17
N ILE A 260 -15.21 5.33 127.59
CA ILE A 260 -16.36 5.02 126.72
C ILE A 260 -16.61 6.18 125.73
N GLU A 261 -16.40 7.42 126.14
CA GLU A 261 -16.51 8.61 125.29
C GLU A 261 -15.34 8.71 124.32
N SER A 262 -14.10 8.42 124.72
CA SER A 262 -12.97 8.33 123.80
C SER A 262 -13.18 7.18 122.80
N GLN A 263 -13.58 5.99 123.26
CA GLN A 263 -13.93 4.88 122.37
C GLN A 263 -15.12 5.20 121.46
N ARG A 264 -16.13 5.97 121.93
CA ARG A 264 -17.23 6.45 121.09
C ARG A 264 -16.75 7.46 120.05
N LEU A 265 -15.82 8.34 120.40
CA LEU A 265 -15.20 9.29 119.49
C LEU A 265 -14.38 8.54 118.44
N ASP A 266 -13.54 7.57 118.83
CA ASP A 266 -12.77 6.71 117.93
C ASP A 266 -13.68 5.89 117.00
N ILE A 267 -14.74 5.27 117.53
CA ILE A 267 -15.76 4.56 116.75
C ILE A 267 -16.50 5.53 115.81
N SER A 268 -16.73 6.78 116.22
CA SER A 268 -17.34 7.79 115.34
C SER A 268 -16.40 8.25 114.23
N ALA A 269 -15.11 8.42 114.52
CA ALA A 269 -14.07 8.73 113.55
C ALA A 269 -13.94 7.60 112.52
N PHE A 270 -13.79 6.36 112.98
CA PHE A 270 -13.75 5.18 112.12
C PHE A 270 -15.01 5.00 111.28
N ARG A 271 -16.20 5.30 111.82
CA ARG A 271 -17.45 5.31 111.03
C ARG A 271 -17.43 6.39 109.95
N ASN A 272 -16.94 7.59 110.25
CA ASN A 272 -16.82 8.67 109.29
C ASN A 272 -15.80 8.34 108.18
N GLU A 273 -14.66 7.74 108.54
CA GLU A 273 -13.66 7.23 107.58
C GLU A 273 -14.23 6.12 106.70
N LEU A 274 -14.97 5.17 107.27
CA LEU A 274 -15.62 4.08 106.55
C LEU A 274 -16.72 4.61 105.60
N GLU A 275 -17.49 5.61 106.02
CA GLU A 275 -18.50 6.25 105.16
C GLU A 275 -17.84 7.06 104.03
N TYR A 276 -16.74 7.76 104.31
CA TYR A 276 -15.94 8.43 103.29
C TYR A 276 -15.35 7.43 102.27
N LEU A 277 -14.83 6.29 102.74
CA LEU A 277 -14.35 5.19 101.89
C LEU A 277 -15.46 4.60 101.00
N LYS A 278 -16.69 4.46 101.50
CA LYS A 278 -17.83 4.07 100.65
C LYS A 278 -18.10 5.08 99.54
N VAL A 279 -18.14 6.37 99.87
CA VAL A 279 -18.37 7.43 98.88
C VAL A 279 -17.29 7.41 97.80
N GLN A 280 -16.00 7.27 98.19
CA GLN A 280 -14.91 7.12 97.23
C GLN A 280 -15.06 5.86 96.35
N LEU A 281 -15.58 4.76 96.90
CA LEU A 281 -15.80 3.51 96.16
C LEU A 281 -16.99 3.61 95.20
N GLU A 282 -18.05 4.32 95.57
CA GLU A 282 -19.17 4.66 94.68
C GLU A 282 -18.73 5.61 93.54
N GLU A 283 -17.94 6.64 93.85
CA GLU A 283 -17.35 7.54 92.84
C GLU A 283 -16.45 6.77 91.86
N LEU A 284 -15.63 5.84 92.36
CA LEU A 284 -14.78 4.99 91.53
C LEU A 284 -15.61 4.04 90.65
N HIS A 285 -16.71 3.48 91.16
CA HIS A 285 -17.61 2.63 90.39
C HIS A 285 -18.27 3.41 89.25
N ILE A 286 -18.80 4.61 89.53
CA ILE A 286 -19.36 5.52 88.52
C ILE A 286 -18.31 5.94 87.48
N TYR A 287 -17.06 6.13 87.88
CA TYR A 287 -15.96 6.42 86.95
C TYR A 287 -15.63 5.22 86.06
N LEU A 288 -15.61 4.00 86.61
CA LEU A 288 -15.34 2.77 85.88
C LEU A 288 -16.47 2.48 84.87
N ASP A 289 -17.74 2.60 85.27
CA ASP A 289 -18.89 2.47 84.38
C ASP A 289 -18.81 3.44 83.18
N LYS A 290 -18.43 4.70 83.43
CA LYS A 290 -18.22 5.70 82.36
C LYS A 290 -17.10 5.29 81.41
N LYS A 291 -16.04 4.66 81.91
CA LYS A 291 -14.92 4.17 81.08
C LYS A 291 -15.29 2.93 80.28
N ASP A 292 -16.09 2.02 80.82
CA ASP A 292 -16.60 0.87 80.06
C ASP A 292 -17.53 1.32 78.92
N HIS A 293 -18.38 2.33 79.15
CA HIS A 293 -19.19 2.95 78.10
C HIS A 293 -18.33 3.66 77.04
N GLU A 294 -17.25 4.34 77.44
CA GLU A 294 -16.32 4.97 76.51
C GLU A 294 -15.55 3.95 75.67
N ILE A 295 -15.09 2.85 76.27
CA ILE A 295 -14.44 1.72 75.60
C ILE A 295 -15.41 1.06 74.61
N ALA A 296 -16.65 0.79 75.01
CA ALA A 296 -17.66 0.21 74.12
C ALA A 296 -17.94 1.13 72.90
N ARG A 297 -18.06 2.45 73.13
CA ARG A 297 -18.24 3.44 72.06
C ARG A 297 -17.06 3.49 71.10
N LEU A 298 -15.83 3.50 71.60
CA LEU A 298 -14.62 3.47 70.77
C LEU A 298 -14.48 2.14 70.01
N THR A 299 -14.84 1.02 70.64
CA THR A 299 -14.85 -0.31 70.00
C THR A 299 -15.81 -0.36 68.82
N GLY A 300 -17.03 0.20 68.97
CA GLY A 300 -17.97 0.36 67.86
C GLY A 300 -17.39 1.19 66.71
N GLN A 301 -16.78 2.35 67.01
CA GLN A 301 -16.14 3.19 65.99
C GLN A 301 -15.00 2.47 65.24
N VAL A 302 -14.19 1.66 65.93
CA VAL A 302 -13.13 0.85 65.30
C VAL A 302 -13.72 -0.24 64.40
N ILE A 303 -14.81 -0.89 64.80
CA ILE A 303 -15.52 -1.89 63.98
C ILE A 303 -16.10 -1.23 62.72
N ASP A 304 -16.81 -0.11 62.86
CA ASP A 304 -17.40 0.62 61.73
C ASP A 304 -16.33 1.10 60.73
N GLN A 305 -15.20 1.62 61.25
CA GLN A 305 -14.06 2.01 60.41
C GLN A 305 -13.40 0.80 59.71
N SER A 306 -13.29 -0.34 60.40
CA SER A 306 -12.73 -1.57 59.82
C SER A 306 -13.62 -2.11 58.70
N LEU A 307 -14.94 -2.14 58.90
CA LEU A 307 -15.91 -2.51 57.86
C LEU A 307 -15.84 -1.55 56.65
N GLY A 308 -15.81 -0.25 56.90
CA GLY A 308 -15.67 0.76 55.83
C GLY A 308 -14.31 0.74 55.11
N LEU A 309 -13.27 0.15 55.69
CA LEU A 309 -11.99 -0.14 55.01
C LEU A 309 -12.11 -1.39 54.12
N VAL A 310 -12.73 -2.47 54.61
CA VAL A 310 -12.97 -3.70 53.83
C VAL A 310 -13.85 -3.42 52.60
N GLU A 311 -14.90 -2.60 52.74
CA GLU A 311 -15.74 -2.18 51.60
C GLU A 311 -14.93 -1.40 50.55
N LYS A 312 -14.01 -0.53 50.98
CA LYS A 312 -13.13 0.23 50.08
C LYS A 312 -12.08 -0.66 49.41
N GLU A 313 -11.53 -1.64 50.12
CA GLU A 313 -10.61 -2.63 49.58
C GLU A 313 -11.30 -3.45 48.48
N GLN A 314 -12.53 -3.92 48.73
CA GLN A 314 -13.33 -4.61 47.72
C GLN A 314 -13.68 -3.71 46.52
N GLN A 315 -13.94 -2.41 46.72
CA GLN A 315 -14.12 -1.46 45.62
C GLN A 315 -12.84 -1.27 44.81
N LEU A 316 -11.67 -1.20 45.45
CA LEU A 316 -10.37 -1.11 44.79
C LEU A 316 -10.03 -2.37 44.01
N GLU A 317 -10.32 -3.56 44.54
CA GLU A 317 -10.13 -4.83 43.84
C GLU A 317 -11.01 -4.90 42.57
N ASN A 318 -12.28 -4.51 42.67
CA ASN A 318 -13.18 -4.40 41.51
C ASN A 318 -12.71 -3.37 40.47
N LEU A 319 -12.12 -2.25 40.89
CA LEU A 319 -11.52 -1.27 39.99
C LEU A 319 -10.23 -1.80 39.35
N HIS A 320 -9.39 -2.50 40.10
CA HIS A 320 -8.17 -3.14 39.60
C HIS A 320 -8.49 -4.21 38.56
N PHE A 321 -9.52 -5.05 38.79
CA PHE A 321 -10.00 -6.01 37.80
C PHE A 321 -10.46 -5.33 36.51
N LYS A 322 -11.28 -4.27 36.60
CA LYS A 322 -11.74 -3.49 35.43
C LYS A 322 -10.59 -2.77 34.70
N MET A 323 -9.57 -2.31 35.43
CA MET A 323 -8.35 -1.76 34.81
C MET A 323 -7.55 -2.86 34.09
N GLY A 324 -7.52 -4.08 34.61
CA GLY A 324 -6.96 -5.25 33.92
C GLY A 324 -7.69 -5.57 32.62
N GLU A 325 -9.03 -5.61 32.64
CA GLU A 325 -9.83 -5.78 31.42
C GLU A 325 -9.54 -4.68 30.39
N LYS A 326 -9.48 -3.41 30.82
CA LYS A 326 -9.13 -2.28 29.93
C LYS A 326 -7.69 -2.26 29.46
N GLY A 327 -6.75 -2.80 30.24
CA GLY A 327 -5.37 -3.05 29.81
C GLY A 327 -5.31 -4.08 28.69
N ASN A 328 -6.05 -5.18 28.82
CA ASN A 328 -6.15 -6.22 27.79
C ASN A 328 -6.80 -5.69 26.50
N GLU A 329 -7.88 -4.88 26.61
CA GLU A 329 -8.45 -4.18 25.45
C GLU A 329 -7.43 -3.25 24.77
N ALA A 330 -6.68 -2.47 25.55
CA ALA A 330 -5.67 -1.55 25.02
C ALA A 330 -4.54 -2.29 24.28
N GLU A 331 -4.12 -3.45 24.78
CA GLU A 331 -3.07 -4.26 24.14
C GLU A 331 -3.55 -4.96 22.85
N ASP A 332 -4.83 -5.35 22.77
CA ASP A 332 -5.45 -5.78 21.51
C ASP A 332 -5.53 -4.62 20.49
N TYR A 333 -5.96 -3.42 20.91
CA TYR A 333 -5.93 -2.25 20.03
C TYR A 333 -4.52 -1.90 19.55
N ARG A 334 -3.51 -2.01 20.42
CA ARG A 334 -2.11 -1.82 20.08
C ARG A 334 -1.64 -2.86 19.06
N SER A 335 -1.91 -4.15 19.31
CA SER A 335 -1.57 -5.25 18.39
C SER A 335 -2.20 -5.06 17.00
N ARG A 336 -3.46 -4.60 16.94
CA ARG A 336 -4.15 -4.27 15.69
C ARG A 336 -3.54 -3.05 14.98
N PHE A 337 -3.08 -2.05 15.73
CA PHE A 337 -2.40 -0.86 15.19
C PHE A 337 -1.02 -1.20 14.61
N GLU A 338 -0.23 -2.00 15.33
CA GLU A 338 1.08 -2.49 14.85
C GLU A 338 0.93 -3.38 13.61
N LEU A 339 -0.07 -4.27 13.57
CA LEU A 339 -0.45 -5.00 12.36
C LEU A 339 -0.89 -4.06 11.22
N GLY A 340 -1.62 -2.99 11.54
CA GLY A 340 -2.03 -1.96 10.58
C GLY A 340 -0.84 -1.24 9.94
N GLN A 341 0.16 -0.86 10.73
CA GLN A 341 1.41 -0.27 10.20
C GLN A 341 2.19 -1.26 9.35
N ALA A 342 2.34 -2.52 9.79
CA ALA A 342 3.01 -3.56 9.01
C ALA A 342 2.32 -3.83 7.64
N LEU A 343 0.99 -3.69 7.58
CA LEU A 343 0.23 -3.78 6.32
C LEU A 343 0.36 -2.52 5.45
N LEU A 344 0.57 -1.34 6.04
CA LEU A 344 0.86 -0.11 5.30
C LEU A 344 2.25 -0.15 4.67
N GLY A 345 3.30 -0.48 5.44
CA GLY A 345 4.66 -0.63 4.89
C GLY A 345 4.76 -1.68 3.77
N LYS A 346 4.02 -2.79 3.88
CA LYS A 346 3.89 -3.76 2.77
C LYS A 346 3.21 -3.17 1.53
N LYS A 347 2.25 -2.26 1.68
CA LYS A 347 1.62 -1.58 0.54
C LYS A 347 2.56 -0.54 -0.07
N GLU A 348 3.34 0.17 0.72
CA GLU A 348 4.34 1.13 0.26
C GLU A 348 5.40 0.42 -0.61
N HIS A 349 5.97 -0.70 -0.14
CA HIS A 349 6.87 -1.52 -0.95
C HIS A 349 6.23 -2.02 -2.27
N ILE A 350 4.95 -2.41 -2.26
CA ILE A 350 4.24 -2.82 -3.49
C ILE A 350 4.04 -1.63 -4.44
N ILE A 351 3.81 -0.42 -3.91
CA ILE A 351 3.71 0.81 -4.71
C ILE A 351 5.06 1.14 -5.33
N GLU A 352 6.16 1.04 -4.56
CA GLU A 352 7.53 1.26 -5.05
C GLU A 352 7.89 0.28 -6.17
N GLU A 353 7.69 -1.02 -5.98
CA GLU A 353 7.88 -2.06 -7.01
C GLU A 353 7.10 -1.75 -8.30
N LYS A 354 5.85 -1.26 -8.17
CA LYS A 354 5.01 -0.91 -9.32
C LYS A 354 5.42 0.41 -9.96
N VAL A 355 6.00 1.36 -9.22
CA VAL A 355 6.61 2.57 -9.77
C VAL A 355 7.88 2.23 -10.55
N GLU A 356 8.70 1.30 -10.07
CA GLU A 356 9.85 0.77 -10.81
C GLU A 356 9.41 0.07 -12.11
N GLU A 357 8.40 -0.79 -12.06
CA GLU A 357 7.82 -1.46 -13.24
C GLU A 357 7.30 -0.44 -14.26
N ILE A 358 6.57 0.59 -13.81
CA ILE A 358 6.10 1.69 -14.67
C ILE A 358 7.27 2.45 -15.31
N ASN A 359 8.33 2.74 -14.54
CA ASN A 359 9.52 3.44 -15.05
C ASN A 359 10.29 2.58 -16.07
N PHE A 360 10.42 1.27 -15.83
CA PHE A 360 10.99 0.32 -16.78
C PHE A 360 10.18 0.27 -18.09
N LEU A 361 8.85 0.16 -18.00
CA LEU A 361 7.96 0.16 -19.17
C LEU A 361 8.01 1.49 -19.92
N LYS A 362 8.07 2.63 -19.22
CA LYS A 362 8.21 3.97 -19.81
C LYS A 362 9.53 4.14 -20.54
N ASN A 363 10.64 3.66 -19.96
CA ASN A 363 11.94 3.66 -20.61
C ASN A 363 11.95 2.77 -21.86
N ARG A 364 11.41 1.55 -21.76
CA ARG A 364 11.28 0.63 -22.91
C ARG A 364 10.41 1.20 -24.02
N LEU A 365 9.29 1.87 -23.68
CA LEU A 365 8.44 2.56 -24.64
C LEU A 365 9.18 3.74 -25.29
N LYS A 366 9.97 4.50 -24.53
CA LYS A 366 10.84 5.55 -25.06
C LYS A 366 11.87 4.97 -26.04
N THR A 367 12.54 3.87 -25.72
CA THR A 367 13.46 3.18 -26.62
C THR A 367 12.76 2.74 -27.91
N VAL A 368 11.58 2.13 -27.83
CA VAL A 368 10.78 1.75 -29.01
C VAL A 368 10.35 2.98 -29.83
N MET A 369 10.05 4.13 -29.20
CA MET A 369 9.79 5.38 -29.91
C MET A 369 11.05 5.95 -30.57
N GLU A 370 12.21 5.86 -29.92
CA GLU A 370 13.51 6.30 -30.46
C GLU A 370 13.99 5.38 -31.60
N GLU A 371 13.75 4.08 -31.51
CA GLU A 371 13.95 3.09 -32.57
C GLU A 371 13.05 3.43 -33.77
N ASN A 372 11.73 3.57 -33.58
CA ASN A 372 10.81 3.98 -34.65
C ASN A 372 11.13 5.37 -35.23
N SER A 373 11.63 6.30 -34.41
CA SER A 373 12.06 7.64 -34.86
C SER A 373 13.40 7.61 -35.61
N SER A 374 14.29 6.68 -35.27
CA SER A 374 15.52 6.37 -36.02
C SER A 374 15.20 5.58 -37.30
N GLN A 375 14.08 4.86 -37.31
CA GLN A 375 13.42 4.26 -38.46
C GLN A 375 12.83 5.31 -39.43
N LYS A 376 13.16 6.60 -39.26
CA LYS A 376 13.14 7.61 -40.33
C LYS A 376 14.06 7.25 -41.51
N VAL A 377 14.95 6.27 -41.37
CA VAL A 377 15.62 5.58 -42.50
C VAL A 377 14.61 4.80 -43.38
N VAL A 378 13.50 4.30 -42.83
CA VAL A 378 12.45 3.61 -43.61
C VAL A 378 11.56 4.59 -44.40
N ASN A 379 11.60 5.90 -44.12
CA ASN A 379 10.99 6.89 -45.03
C ASN A 379 11.77 7.04 -46.35
N LEU A 380 13.09 6.78 -46.36
CA LEU A 380 13.87 6.71 -47.59
C LEU A 380 13.52 5.46 -48.42
N ASP A 381 13.21 4.34 -47.76
CA ASP A 381 12.67 3.15 -48.44
C ASP A 381 11.24 3.38 -48.93
N LEU A 382 10.35 4.02 -48.15
CA LEU A 382 8.94 4.23 -48.55
C LEU A 382 8.79 5.11 -49.80
N GLU A 383 9.63 6.14 -49.99
CA GLU A 383 9.68 6.90 -51.24
C GLU A 383 10.22 6.07 -52.42
N GLN A 384 11.26 5.25 -52.18
CA GLN A 384 11.78 4.34 -53.20
C GLN A 384 10.76 3.26 -53.59
N TYR A 385 10.05 2.68 -52.62
CA TYR A 385 8.94 1.75 -52.86
C TYR A 385 7.80 2.41 -53.63
N HIS A 386 7.40 3.64 -53.30
CA HIS A 386 6.39 4.37 -54.09
C HIS A 386 6.85 4.58 -55.54
N LYS A 387 8.11 4.97 -55.75
CA LYS A 387 8.68 5.14 -57.09
C LYS A 387 8.73 3.83 -57.87
N ILE A 388 9.12 2.73 -57.23
CA ILE A 388 9.14 1.38 -57.83
C ILE A 388 7.72 0.90 -58.16
N ILE A 389 6.74 1.14 -57.28
CA ILE A 389 5.33 0.79 -57.51
C ILE A 389 4.78 1.59 -58.69
N GLN A 390 5.01 2.90 -58.77
CA GLN A 390 4.61 3.73 -59.92
C GLN A 390 5.26 3.25 -61.23
N GLN A 391 6.56 2.95 -61.23
CA GLN A 391 7.26 2.41 -62.41
C GLN A 391 6.69 1.05 -62.84
N LYS A 392 6.40 0.14 -61.89
CA LYS A 392 5.77 -1.15 -62.19
C LYS A 392 4.34 -1.00 -62.69
N GLN A 393 3.58 -0.04 -62.17
CA GLN A 393 2.22 0.23 -62.63
C GLN A 393 2.21 0.80 -64.05
N GLN A 394 3.15 1.68 -64.39
CA GLN A 394 3.32 2.17 -65.75
C GLN A 394 3.71 1.02 -66.69
N ALA A 395 4.73 0.24 -66.34
CA ALA A 395 5.16 -0.90 -67.15
C ALA A 395 4.04 -1.94 -67.35
N LEU A 396 3.21 -2.20 -66.32
CA LEU A 396 2.03 -3.04 -66.45
C LEU A 396 1.06 -2.46 -67.49
N THR A 397 0.71 -1.18 -67.37
CA THR A 397 -0.19 -0.48 -68.30
C THR A 397 0.34 -0.52 -69.75
N ASP A 398 1.65 -0.32 -69.93
CA ASP A 398 2.30 -0.42 -71.25
C ASP A 398 2.22 -1.85 -71.81
N THR A 399 2.49 -2.88 -70.97
CA THR A 399 2.37 -4.29 -71.39
C THR A 399 0.93 -4.72 -71.68
N GLU A 400 -0.06 -4.20 -70.96
CA GLU A 400 -1.48 -4.39 -71.25
C GLU A 400 -1.87 -3.74 -72.58
N GLY A 401 -1.34 -2.54 -72.87
CA GLY A 401 -1.46 -1.88 -74.17
C GLY A 401 -0.91 -2.75 -75.32
N ILE A 402 0.32 -3.24 -75.17
CA ILE A 402 0.97 -4.15 -76.14
C ILE A 402 0.16 -5.45 -76.30
N LEU A 403 -0.30 -6.06 -75.20
CA LEU A 403 -1.12 -7.28 -75.22
C LEU A 403 -2.46 -7.04 -75.95
N ASN A 404 -3.07 -5.87 -75.80
CA ASN A 404 -4.31 -5.52 -76.48
C ASN A 404 -4.10 -5.29 -77.99
N ILE A 405 -2.96 -4.73 -78.41
CA ILE A 405 -2.56 -4.67 -79.82
C ILE A 405 -2.42 -6.09 -80.39
N TYR A 406 -1.64 -6.96 -79.75
CA TYR A 406 -1.49 -8.35 -80.20
C TYR A 406 -2.82 -9.12 -80.23
N LYS A 407 -3.73 -8.90 -79.27
CA LYS A 407 -5.08 -9.49 -79.30
C LYS A 407 -5.90 -8.99 -80.50
N ALA A 408 -5.76 -7.72 -80.90
CA ALA A 408 -6.43 -7.17 -82.06
C ALA A 408 -5.87 -7.76 -83.36
N GLU A 409 -4.54 -7.76 -83.52
CA GLU A 409 -3.85 -8.37 -84.68
C GLU A 409 -4.13 -9.87 -84.80
N LEU A 410 -4.17 -10.61 -83.70
CA LEU A 410 -4.51 -12.03 -83.69
C LEU A 410 -5.97 -12.26 -84.09
N LYS A 411 -6.90 -11.40 -83.63
CA LYS A 411 -8.32 -11.48 -84.01
C LYS A 411 -8.51 -11.21 -85.51
N GLU A 412 -7.79 -10.24 -86.07
CA GLU A 412 -7.78 -9.93 -87.50
C GLU A 412 -7.14 -11.05 -88.32
N SER A 413 -6.01 -11.61 -87.85
CA SER A 413 -5.35 -12.77 -88.45
C SER A 413 -6.25 -14.02 -88.46
N VAL A 414 -6.99 -14.27 -87.38
CA VAL A 414 -7.99 -15.36 -87.32
C VAL A 414 -9.18 -15.09 -88.26
N PHE A 415 -9.59 -13.83 -88.44
CA PHE A 415 -10.64 -13.47 -89.39
C PHE A 415 -10.20 -13.71 -90.85
N THR A 416 -9.01 -13.22 -91.23
CA THR A 416 -8.45 -13.41 -92.57
C THR A 416 -8.15 -14.89 -92.87
N LEU A 417 -7.68 -15.67 -91.89
CA LEU A 417 -7.54 -17.13 -92.03
C LEU A 417 -8.89 -17.83 -92.22
N LYS A 418 -9.95 -17.41 -91.52
CA LYS A 418 -11.30 -17.97 -91.74
C LYS A 418 -11.82 -17.67 -93.15
N GLN A 419 -11.59 -16.46 -93.66
CA GLN A 419 -11.95 -16.08 -95.03
C GLN A 419 -11.18 -16.94 -96.05
N ARG A 420 -9.84 -16.99 -95.96
CA ARG A 420 -9.01 -17.82 -96.84
C ARG A 420 -9.37 -19.31 -96.79
N ASN A 421 -9.76 -19.84 -95.62
CA ASN A 421 -10.21 -21.23 -95.49
C ASN A 421 -11.57 -21.47 -96.19
N ALA A 422 -12.47 -20.48 -96.20
CA ALA A 422 -13.70 -20.55 -96.99
C ALA A 422 -13.41 -20.50 -98.51
N ASP A 423 -12.43 -19.69 -98.93
CA ASP A 423 -11.96 -19.63 -100.32
C ASP A 423 -11.33 -20.96 -100.75
N VAL A 424 -10.45 -21.55 -99.92
CA VAL A 424 -9.85 -22.86 -100.16
C VAL A 424 -10.91 -23.95 -100.30
N LYS A 425 -11.89 -24.04 -99.39
CA LYS A 425 -13.01 -25.00 -99.52
C LYS A 425 -13.83 -24.81 -100.78
N THR A 426 -13.96 -23.57 -101.26
CA THR A 426 -14.64 -23.27 -102.52
C THR A 426 -13.82 -23.77 -103.71
N LEU A 427 -12.49 -23.59 -103.69
CA LEU A 427 -11.57 -24.10 -104.71
C LEU A 427 -11.47 -25.63 -104.69
N GLU A 428 -11.44 -26.27 -103.51
CA GLU A 428 -11.48 -27.74 -103.36
C GLU A 428 -12.74 -28.32 -104.03
N LYS A 429 -13.91 -27.73 -103.78
CA LYS A 429 -15.17 -28.13 -104.41
C LYS A 429 -15.17 -27.90 -105.93
N GLN A 430 -14.56 -26.82 -106.43
CA GLN A 430 -14.38 -26.60 -107.87
C GLN A 430 -13.45 -27.65 -108.49
N LEU A 431 -12.36 -28.01 -107.79
CA LEU A 431 -11.41 -29.02 -108.23
C LEU A 431 -12.05 -30.42 -108.27
N GLU A 432 -12.87 -30.79 -107.28
CA GLU A 432 -13.64 -32.04 -107.24
C GLU A 432 -14.57 -32.18 -108.46
N ILE A 433 -15.27 -31.10 -108.83
CA ILE A 433 -16.12 -31.05 -110.03
C ILE A 433 -15.27 -31.28 -111.29
N VAL A 434 -14.14 -30.57 -111.44
CA VAL A 434 -13.24 -30.72 -112.60
C VAL A 434 -12.62 -32.12 -112.67
N GLN A 435 -12.23 -32.71 -111.55
CA GLN A 435 -11.72 -34.09 -111.49
C GLN A 435 -12.79 -35.10 -111.90
N THR A 436 -14.04 -34.89 -111.46
CA THR A 436 -15.18 -35.74 -111.83
C THR A 436 -15.48 -35.65 -113.34
N ASP A 437 -15.45 -34.44 -113.91
CA ASP A 437 -15.63 -34.23 -115.34
C ASP A 437 -14.48 -34.81 -116.18
N LEU A 438 -13.23 -34.66 -115.75
CA LEU A 438 -12.06 -35.26 -116.41
C LEU A 438 -12.10 -36.79 -116.34
N TYR A 439 -12.48 -37.38 -115.19
CA TYR A 439 -12.63 -38.83 -115.06
C TYR A 439 -13.73 -39.38 -115.99
N ARG A 440 -14.88 -38.69 -116.05
CA ARG A 440 -15.96 -39.01 -117.00
C ARG A 440 -15.47 -38.92 -118.45
N LYS A 441 -14.80 -37.83 -118.83
CA LYS A 441 -14.26 -37.66 -120.19
C LYS A 441 -13.18 -38.69 -120.54
N ASN A 442 -12.32 -39.07 -119.59
CA ASN A 442 -11.32 -40.11 -119.82
C ASN A 442 -11.97 -41.49 -120.02
N LYS A 443 -13.06 -41.79 -119.29
CA LYS A 443 -13.85 -43.01 -119.49
C LYS A 443 -14.59 -43.04 -120.83
N GLU A 444 -15.13 -41.90 -121.27
CA GLU A 444 -15.71 -41.75 -122.62
C GLU A 444 -14.65 -41.99 -123.71
N LEU A 445 -13.45 -41.42 -123.54
CA LEU A 445 -12.34 -41.53 -124.49
C LEU A 445 -11.77 -42.97 -124.55
N GLU A 446 -11.65 -43.66 -123.41
CA GLU A 446 -11.19 -45.05 -123.39
C GLU A 446 -12.22 -45.98 -124.05
N SER A 447 -13.52 -45.77 -123.84
CA SER A 447 -14.57 -46.50 -124.58
C SER A 447 -14.54 -46.21 -126.09
N ALA A 448 -14.16 -44.99 -126.50
CA ALA A 448 -13.93 -44.67 -127.91
C ALA A 448 -12.67 -45.37 -128.47
N ARG A 449 -11.60 -45.50 -127.69
CA ARG A 449 -10.39 -46.25 -128.06
C ARG A 449 -10.65 -47.74 -128.20
N GLU A 450 -11.37 -48.35 -127.27
CA GLU A 450 -11.77 -49.77 -127.36
C GLU A 450 -12.54 -50.04 -128.66
N LYS A 451 -13.47 -49.15 -129.03
CA LYS A 451 -14.19 -49.21 -130.31
C LYS A 451 -13.25 -49.06 -131.50
N ILE A 452 -12.35 -48.08 -131.51
CA ILE A 452 -11.36 -47.89 -132.59
C ILE A 452 -10.48 -49.14 -132.74
N VAL A 453 -9.94 -49.72 -131.67
CA VAL A 453 -9.12 -50.94 -131.72
C VAL A 453 -9.92 -52.13 -132.25
N SER A 454 -11.21 -52.27 -131.89
CA SER A 454 -12.06 -53.31 -132.45
C SER A 454 -12.30 -53.13 -133.96
N LEU A 455 -12.48 -51.89 -134.42
CA LEU A 455 -12.65 -51.52 -135.83
C LEU A 455 -11.34 -51.69 -136.63
N GLU A 456 -10.20 -51.32 -136.06
CA GLU A 456 -8.87 -51.57 -136.65
C GLU A 456 -8.63 -53.06 -136.84
N LYS A 457 -8.97 -53.89 -135.84
CA LYS A 457 -8.83 -55.35 -135.95
C LYS A 457 -9.71 -55.91 -137.07
N GLU A 458 -10.98 -55.49 -137.16
CA GLU A 458 -11.86 -55.88 -138.27
C GLU A 458 -11.36 -55.41 -139.63
N LEU A 459 -10.71 -54.24 -139.70
CA LEU A 459 -10.09 -53.72 -140.91
C LEU A 459 -8.87 -54.57 -141.32
N TYR A 460 -7.99 -54.94 -140.38
CA TYR A 460 -6.86 -55.82 -140.65
C TYR A 460 -7.33 -57.21 -141.13
N GLU A 461 -8.30 -57.82 -140.45
CA GLU A 461 -8.88 -59.11 -140.85
C GLU A 461 -9.49 -59.04 -142.27
N THR A 462 -10.15 -57.94 -142.64
CA THR A 462 -10.69 -57.77 -144.01
C THR A 462 -9.61 -57.50 -145.07
N ILE A 463 -8.57 -56.73 -144.74
CA ILE A 463 -7.41 -56.51 -145.63
C ILE A 463 -6.63 -57.82 -145.86
N GLU A 464 -6.44 -58.64 -144.82
CA GLU A 464 -5.73 -59.92 -144.92
C GLU A 464 -6.49 -60.93 -145.78
N ASN A 465 -7.82 -61.01 -145.61
CA ASN A 465 -8.68 -61.83 -146.48
C ASN A 465 -8.60 -61.40 -147.96
N LEU A 466 -8.66 -60.09 -148.25
CA LEU A 466 -8.47 -59.55 -149.61
C LEU A 466 -7.08 -59.86 -150.18
N LYS A 467 -6.04 -59.81 -149.35
CA LYS A 467 -4.65 -60.10 -149.76
C LYS A 467 -4.47 -61.57 -150.14
N ASN A 468 -5.10 -62.48 -149.40
CA ASN A 468 -5.05 -63.92 -149.65
C ASN A 468 -5.89 -64.34 -150.88
N LYS A 469 -6.96 -63.61 -151.21
CA LYS A 469 -7.76 -63.85 -152.43
C LYS A 469 -7.11 -63.33 -153.72
N LYS A 470 -6.23 -62.33 -153.64
CA LYS A 470 -5.59 -61.73 -154.83
C LYS A 470 -4.56 -62.65 -155.51
N THR A 471 -4.22 -63.78 -154.89
CA THR A 471 -3.21 -64.74 -155.41
C THR A 471 -3.76 -65.83 -156.32
N ASP A 472 -5.08 -66.00 -156.44
CA ASP A 472 -5.71 -66.89 -157.41
C ASP A 472 -6.38 -66.09 -158.55
N GLN A 473 -6.33 -66.62 -159.78
CA GLN A 473 -6.78 -65.92 -160.99
C GLN A 473 -8.30 -66.04 -161.22
N ASN A 474 -8.89 -64.96 -161.74
CA ASN A 474 -10.27 -64.83 -162.23
C ASN A 474 -11.38 -65.12 -161.20
N ASP A 475 -11.77 -64.11 -160.42
CA ASP A 475 -13.09 -64.09 -159.78
C ASP A 475 -13.61 -62.66 -159.56
N ASP A 476 -14.90 -62.42 -159.85
CA ASP A 476 -15.60 -61.14 -159.67
C ASP A 476 -15.88 -60.84 -158.18
N SER A 477 -15.41 -61.70 -157.26
CA SER A 477 -15.49 -61.54 -155.81
C SER A 477 -14.86 -60.24 -155.29
N PHE A 478 -13.79 -59.74 -155.94
CA PHE A 478 -12.94 -58.67 -155.39
C PHE A 478 -13.68 -57.33 -155.21
N ASP A 479 -14.51 -56.93 -156.17
CA ASP A 479 -15.26 -55.67 -156.09
C ASP A 479 -16.34 -55.71 -155.00
N SER A 480 -16.92 -56.88 -154.72
CA SER A 480 -17.91 -57.04 -153.64
C SER A 480 -17.30 -56.88 -152.24
N GLU A 481 -16.05 -57.32 -152.04
CA GLU A 481 -15.33 -57.11 -150.78
C GLU A 481 -14.74 -55.70 -150.68
N LEU A 482 -14.32 -55.09 -151.79
CA LEU A 482 -13.88 -53.69 -151.82
C LEU A 482 -15.02 -52.73 -151.41
N GLU A 483 -16.24 -52.96 -151.89
CA GLU A 483 -17.39 -52.12 -151.54
C GLU A 483 -17.85 -52.36 -150.09
N ARG A 484 -17.74 -53.60 -149.58
CA ARG A 484 -17.94 -53.89 -148.16
C ARG A 484 -16.92 -53.17 -147.26
N LEU A 485 -15.68 -53.01 -147.73
CA LEU A 485 -14.62 -52.29 -147.03
C LEU A 485 -14.81 -50.77 -147.09
N ARG A 486 -15.37 -50.22 -148.19
CA ARG A 486 -15.83 -48.83 -148.27
C ARG A 486 -16.94 -48.51 -147.27
N LEU A 487 -17.97 -49.36 -147.18
CA LEU A 487 -19.04 -49.18 -146.20
C LEU A 487 -18.51 -49.19 -144.76
N LYS A 488 -17.60 -50.13 -144.42
CA LYS A 488 -16.93 -50.13 -143.11
C LYS A 488 -16.08 -48.87 -142.86
N LEU A 489 -15.34 -48.39 -143.86
CA LEU A 489 -14.60 -47.13 -143.73
C LEU A 489 -15.52 -45.92 -143.57
N GLN A 490 -16.72 -45.96 -144.14
CA GLN A 490 -17.74 -44.92 -143.98
C GLN A 490 -18.37 -44.94 -142.57
N ASP A 491 -18.59 -46.12 -141.98
CA ASP A 491 -19.03 -46.27 -140.58
C ASP A 491 -17.93 -45.86 -139.57
N ILE A 492 -16.66 -46.16 -139.86
CA ILE A 492 -15.53 -45.65 -139.06
C ILE A 492 -15.48 -44.12 -139.14
N LYS A 493 -15.68 -43.55 -140.34
CA LYS A 493 -15.67 -42.11 -140.53
C LYS A 493 -16.84 -41.42 -139.80
N SER A 494 -18.06 -41.95 -139.90
CA SER A 494 -19.21 -41.39 -139.18
C SER A 494 -19.04 -41.48 -137.66
N PHE A 495 -18.48 -42.57 -137.14
CA PHE A 495 -18.14 -42.68 -135.71
C PHE A 495 -17.09 -41.64 -135.27
N ILE A 496 -16.06 -41.39 -136.07
CA ILE A 496 -15.07 -40.34 -135.78
C ILE A 496 -15.69 -38.95 -135.86
N ASP A 497 -16.47 -38.66 -136.91
CA ASP A 497 -17.14 -37.36 -137.07
C ASP A 497 -18.14 -37.10 -135.92
N ASP A 498 -18.87 -38.11 -135.44
CA ASP A 498 -19.71 -38.03 -134.24
C ASP A 498 -18.88 -37.73 -132.98
N GLN A 499 -17.77 -38.43 -132.73
CA GLN A 499 -16.90 -38.15 -131.57
C GLN A 499 -16.25 -36.76 -131.62
N VAL A 500 -15.87 -36.30 -132.81
CA VAL A 500 -15.31 -34.95 -133.02
C VAL A 500 -16.39 -33.88 -132.83
N SER A 501 -17.65 -34.13 -133.22
CA SER A 501 -18.78 -33.21 -132.99
C SER A 501 -19.18 -33.07 -131.50
N VAL A 502 -18.82 -34.06 -130.66
CA VAL A 502 -19.09 -34.06 -129.21
C VAL A 502 -17.97 -33.39 -128.39
N LEU A 503 -16.90 -32.91 -129.03
CA LEU A 503 -15.98 -31.94 -128.41
C LEU A 503 -16.70 -30.60 -128.24
N PRO A 504 -17.02 -30.16 -127.00
CA PRO A 504 -17.76 -28.92 -126.83
C PRO A 504 -16.91 -27.73 -127.28
N GLU A 505 -17.47 -26.85 -128.11
CA GLU A 505 -16.88 -25.55 -128.39
C GLU A 505 -16.44 -24.88 -127.08
N ASN A 506 -15.23 -24.34 -127.08
CA ASN A 506 -14.40 -24.05 -125.91
C ASN A 506 -14.92 -22.87 -125.05
N LYS A 507 -16.14 -23.00 -124.50
CA LYS A 507 -16.91 -21.92 -123.82
C LYS A 507 -16.65 -21.81 -122.31
N SER A 508 -15.84 -22.70 -121.72
CA SER A 508 -15.50 -22.66 -120.27
C SER A 508 -14.35 -21.72 -119.91
N LEU A 509 -13.62 -21.18 -120.90
CA LEU A 509 -12.43 -20.33 -120.67
C LEU A 509 -12.73 -18.94 -120.05
N ASN A 510 -13.99 -18.62 -119.77
CA ASN A 510 -14.37 -17.47 -118.95
C ASN A 510 -14.13 -17.67 -117.44
N GLY A 511 -13.99 -18.92 -116.95
CA GLY A 511 -13.71 -19.19 -115.52
C GLY A 511 -12.36 -18.61 -115.05
N PHE A 512 -11.34 -18.62 -115.90
CA PHE A 512 -9.99 -18.17 -115.55
C PHE A 512 -9.83 -16.66 -115.41
N LYS A 513 -10.81 -15.83 -115.82
CA LYS A 513 -10.75 -14.38 -115.61
C LYS A 513 -11.00 -13.94 -114.17
N LEU A 514 -11.62 -14.79 -113.33
CA LEU A 514 -11.87 -14.45 -111.91
C LEU A 514 -10.63 -14.58 -111.02
N LEU A 515 -9.66 -15.43 -111.38
CA LEU A 515 -8.44 -15.63 -110.59
C LEU A 515 -7.45 -14.45 -110.61
N LYS A 516 -7.60 -13.49 -111.53
CA LYS A 516 -6.70 -12.31 -111.59
C LYS A 516 -7.05 -11.22 -110.57
N ASN A 517 -8.24 -11.25 -109.97
CA ASN A 517 -8.71 -10.24 -109.01
C ASN A 517 -8.54 -10.66 -107.53
N VAL A 518 -7.93 -11.81 -107.26
CA VAL A 518 -7.68 -12.34 -105.89
C VAL A 518 -6.19 -12.22 -105.50
N TYR A 519 -5.35 -11.69 -106.39
CA TYR A 519 -3.88 -11.58 -106.23
C TYR A 519 -3.33 -10.15 -106.35
N ASN A 520 -4.23 -9.15 -106.27
CA ASN A 520 -3.96 -7.76 -105.93
C ASN A 520 -4.77 -7.41 -104.69
#